data_AF-A0A3A6PA12-F1
#
_entry.id   AF-A0A3A6PA12-F1
#
_cell.length_a   1.000
_cell.length_b   1.000
_cell.length_c   1.000
_cell.angle_alpha   90.00
_cell.angle_beta   90.00
_cell.angle_gamma   90.00
#
_symmetry.space_group_name_H-M   'P 1'
#
loop_
_entity.id
_entity.type
_entity.pdbx_description
1 polymer ?
#
loop_
_entity_poly.entity_id
_entity_poly.type
_entity_poly.pdbx_seq_one_letter_code
_entity_poly.pdbx_strand_id
1 'polypeptide(L)' 'MRALARVVDGALAAIQEGRCPDRAAAQSLAARVRRLALALFPDKEEAFALIYQPRLERAIRQRFPLH' A
#
# COMPACT_ATOMS: atom_id res chain seq x y z
N MET A 1 11.94 1.41 -13.59
CA MET A 1 12.07 1.49 -12.12
C MET A 1 11.30 0.35 -11.47
N ARG A 2 11.96 -0.77 -11.15
CA ARG A 2 11.30 -2.00 -10.63
C ARG A 2 11.29 -2.12 -9.10
N ALA A 3 12.02 -1.26 -8.38
CA ALA A 3 12.22 -1.38 -6.94
C ALA A 3 11.04 -0.81 -6.13
N LEU A 4 10.60 0.42 -6.43
CA LEU A 4 9.42 1.03 -5.80
C LEU A 4 8.15 0.19 -6.05
N ALA A 5 7.97 -0.28 -7.28
CA ALA A 5 6.87 -1.18 -7.64
C ALA A 5 6.89 -2.44 -6.78
N ARG A 6 8.04 -3.13 -6.66
CA ARG A 6 8.18 -4.34 -5.83
C ARG A 6 7.78 -4.13 -4.37
N VAL A 7 8.17 -3.01 -3.75
CA VAL A 7 7.85 -2.71 -2.35
C VAL A 7 6.33 -2.54 -2.17
N VAL A 8 5.69 -1.82 -3.09
CA VAL A 8 4.25 -1.60 -3.04
C VAL A 8 3.46 -2.86 -3.40
N ASP A 9 3.90 -3.59 -4.43
CA ASP A 9 3.27 -4.83 -4.87
C ASP A 9 3.28 -5.88 -3.76
N GLY A 10 4.37 -5.95 -2.97
CA GLY A 10 4.43 -6.81 -1.78
C GLY A 10 3.41 -6.42 -0.70
N ALA A 11 3.18 -5.13 -0.50
CA ALA A 11 2.15 -4.65 0.44
C ALA A 11 0.73 -4.94 -0.06
N LEU A 12 0.50 -4.76 -1.36
CA LEU A 12 -0.76 -5.10 -2.02
C LEU A 12 -1.07 -6.59 -1.87
N ALA A 13 -0.09 -7.45 -2.14
CA ALA A 13 -0.23 -8.90 -1.98
C ALA A 13 -0.55 -9.25 -0.52
N ALA A 14 0.15 -8.68 0.46
CA ALA A 14 -0.12 -8.94 1.87
C ALA A 14 -1.55 -8.55 2.31
N ILE A 15 -2.09 -7.44 1.78
CA ILE A 15 -3.47 -7.01 2.05
C ILE A 15 -4.47 -7.97 1.39
N GLN A 16 -4.22 -8.37 0.13
CA GLN A 16 -5.12 -9.26 -0.61
C GLN A 16 -5.12 -10.70 -0.07
N GLU A 17 -3.97 -11.21 0.33
CA GLU A 17 -3.82 -12.53 0.96
C GLU A 17 -4.43 -12.58 2.37
N GLY A 18 -4.89 -11.45 2.90
CA GLY A 18 -5.52 -11.38 4.22
C GLY A 18 -4.54 -11.57 5.37
N ARG A 19 -3.26 -11.20 5.19
CA ARG A 19 -2.28 -11.19 6.30
C ARG A 19 -2.57 -10.10 7.34
N CYS A 20 -3.54 -9.22 7.05
CA CYS A 20 -4.03 -8.21 7.99
C CYS A 20 -5.29 -8.72 8.71
N PRO A 21 -5.33 -8.69 10.06
CA PRO A 21 -6.48 -9.16 10.83
C PRO A 21 -7.72 -8.27 10.66
N ASP A 22 -7.52 -6.97 10.48
CA ASP A 22 -8.59 -5.99 10.35
C ASP A 22 -8.22 -4.85 9.39
N ARG A 23 -9.18 -3.97 9.14
CA ARG A 23 -9.01 -2.82 8.26
C ARG A 23 -7.96 -1.83 8.77
N ALA A 24 -7.88 -1.61 10.08
CA ALA A 24 -6.92 -0.69 10.68
C ALA A 24 -5.49 -1.20 10.51
N ALA A 25 -5.28 -2.51 10.64
CA ALA A 25 -4.00 -3.16 10.35
C ALA A 25 -3.62 -3.02 8.88
N ALA A 26 -4.57 -3.16 7.95
CA ALA A 26 -4.33 -2.97 6.52
C ALA A 26 -3.98 -1.51 6.18
N GLN A 27 -4.66 -0.54 6.81
CA GLN A 27 -4.33 0.89 6.68
C GLN A 27 -2.95 1.22 7.27
N SER A 28 -2.62 0.65 8.44
CA SER A 28 -1.32 0.82 9.08
C SER A 28 -0.19 0.24 8.22
N LEU A 29 -0.41 -0.93 7.60
CA LEU A 29 0.53 -1.53 6.66
C LEU A 29 0.75 -0.62 5.43
N ALA A 30 -0.32 -0.10 4.83
CA ALA A 30 -0.25 0.83 3.72
C ALA A 30 0.52 2.12 4.10
N ALA A 31 0.28 2.67 5.28
CA ALA A 31 1.00 3.85 5.79
C ALA A 31 2.48 3.56 6.05
N ARG A 32 2.82 2.39 6.60
CA ARG A 32 4.22 1.95 6.80
C ARG A 32 4.94 1.82 5.46
N VAL A 33 4.31 1.20 4.47
CA VAL A 33 4.86 1.02 3.12
C VAL A 33 5.04 2.35 2.42
N ARG A 34 4.10 3.29 2.55
CA ARG A 34 4.27 4.66 2.06
C ARG A 34 5.50 5.32 2.67
N ARG A 35 5.65 5.32 4.01
CA ARG A 35 6.82 5.91 4.67
C ARG A 35 8.13 5.28 4.21
N LEU A 36 8.17 3.95 4.07
CA LEU A 36 9.36 3.22 3.64
C LEU A 36 9.69 3.51 2.16
N ALA A 37 8.68 3.58 1.30
CA ALA A 37 8.83 3.96 -0.10
C ALA A 37 9.35 5.40 -0.26
N LEU A 38 8.82 6.35 0.51
CA LEU A 38 9.26 7.76 0.47
C LEU A 38 10.66 7.95 1.08
N ALA A 39 11.02 7.16 2.10
CA ALA A 39 12.37 7.19 2.65
C ALA A 39 13.42 6.65 1.67
N LEU A 40 13.07 5.62 0.88
CA LEU A 40 13.96 5.04 -0.13
C LEU A 40 13.95 5.83 -1.45
N PHE A 41 12.84 6.50 -1.77
CA PHE A 41 12.63 7.20 -3.03
C PHE A 41 11.93 8.56 -2.79
N PRO A 42 12.60 9.53 -2.14
CA PRO A 42 11.99 10.83 -1.80
C PRO A 42 11.50 11.58 -3.04
N ASP A 43 12.22 11.47 -4.17
CA ASP A 43 11.86 12.12 -5.44
C ASP A 43 10.63 11.48 -6.13
N LYS A 44 9.98 10.50 -5.50
CA LYS A 44 8.90 9.70 -6.09
C LYS A 44 7.59 9.79 -5.31
N GLU A 45 7.43 10.80 -4.47
CA GLU A 45 6.18 11.03 -3.74
C GLU A 45 4.98 11.21 -4.67
N GLU A 46 5.13 12.07 -5.69
CA GLU A 46 4.08 12.35 -6.67
C GLU A 46 3.57 11.06 -7.35
N ALA A 47 4.52 10.23 -7.82
CA ALA A 47 4.21 8.95 -8.47
C ALA A 47 3.55 7.97 -7.50
N PHE A 48 3.93 8.01 -6.22
CA PHE A 48 3.29 7.20 -5.19
C PHE A 48 1.85 7.59 -4.94
N ALA A 49 1.60 8.89 -4.73
CA ALA A 49 0.26 9.40 -4.50
C ALA A 49 -0.65 9.15 -5.71
N LEU A 50 -0.15 9.31 -6.93
CA LEU A 50 -0.96 9.18 -8.15
C LEU A 50 -1.25 7.72 -8.52
N ILE A 51 -0.29 6.80 -8.35
CA ILE A 51 -0.39 5.42 -8.86
C ILE A 51 -0.66 4.40 -7.75
N TYR A 52 0.07 4.50 -6.63
CA TYR A 52 0.11 3.43 -5.64
C TYR A 52 -0.93 3.62 -4.53
N GLN A 53 -1.13 4.85 -4.08
CA GLN A 53 -2.15 5.15 -3.07
C GLN A 53 -3.56 4.67 -3.44
N PRO A 54 -4.11 4.97 -4.65
CA PRO A 54 -5.44 4.49 -5.02
C PRO A 54 -5.52 2.96 -5.14
N ARG A 55 -4.42 2.29 -5.51
CA ARG A 55 -4.36 0.81 -5.58
C ARG A 55 -4.41 0.17 -4.19
N LEU A 56 -3.65 0.72 -3.23
CA LEU A 56 -3.68 0.26 -1.84
C LEU A 56 -5.06 0.47 -1.21
N GLU A 57 -5.67 1.64 -1.43
CA GLU A 57 -7.03 1.91 -0.95
C GLU A 57 -8.07 0.96 -1.55
N ARG A 58 -7.96 0.67 -2.85
CA ARG A 58 -8.85 -0.29 -3.52
C ARG A 58 -8.67 -1.71 -2.94
N ALA A 59 -7.44 -2.16 -2.71
CA ALA A 59 -7.18 -3.46 -2.09
C ALA A 59 -7.79 -3.55 -0.68
N ILE A 60 -7.66 -2.49 0.12
CA ILE A 60 -8.25 -2.41 1.46
C ILE A 60 -9.78 -2.44 1.37
N ARG A 61 -10.40 -1.64 0.49
CA ARG A 61 -11.86 -1.60 0.31
C ARG A 61 -12.43 -2.92 -0.17
N GLN A 62 -11.73 -3.61 -1.07
CA GLN A 62 -12.15 -4.92 -1.58
C GLN A 62 -12.09 -6.00 -0.49
N ARG A 63 -11.08 -5.95 0.39
CA ARG A 63 -10.93 -6.92 1.48
C ARG A 63 -11.84 -6.62 2.67
N PHE A 64 -12.01 -5.33 2.98
CA PHE A 64 -12.78 -4.82 4.12
C PHE A 64 -13.83 -3.82 3.62
N PRO A 65 -14.96 -4.32 3.08
CA PRO A 65 -16.06 -3.45 2.68
C PRO A 65 -16.58 -2.68 3.90
N LEU A 66 -16.87 -1.38 3.71
CA LEU A 66 -17.64 -0.59 4.66
C LEU A 66 -19.05 -1.22 4.74
N HIS A 67 -19.37 -1.91 5.83
CA HIS A 67 -20.75 -2.24 6.19
C HIS A 67 -21.39 -1.03 6.87
#